data_AF-A0A844M116-F1
#
_entry.id   AF-A0A844M116-F1
#
_cell.length_a   1.000
_cell.length_b   1.000
_cell.length_c   1.000
_cell.angle_alpha   90.00
_cell.angle_beta   90.00
_cell.angle_gamma   90.00
#
_symmetry.space_group_name_H-M   'P 1'
#
loop_
_entity.id
_entity.type
_entity.pdbx_description
1 polymer ?
#
loop_
_entity_poly.entity_id
_entity_poly.type
_entity_poly.pdbx_seq_one_letter_code
_entity_poly.pdbx_strand_id
1 'polypeptide(L)'
;MMFITKKVLPLFALGASAAMFITPAQALDIKQDQIDQCVKGTVSYKVADNATAKKLCSCTVNVRSKMTLGQMWEIESYAQSGKDPSKLSYAKNMQNELQQCTKGLKLNPPQKPKA
;
A
#
# COMPACT_ATOMS: atom_id res chain seq x y z
N MET A 1 -22.18 -18.69 20.97
CA MET A 1 -22.44 -18.87 19.53
C MET A 1 -21.64 -17.81 18.78
N MET A 2 -20.59 -18.08 17.98
CA MET A 2 -20.62 -18.62 16.60
C MET A 2 -21.60 -17.78 15.75
N PHE A 3 -21.27 -17.01 14.70
CA PHE A 3 -20.31 -17.16 13.60
C PHE A 3 -20.07 -15.80 12.94
N ILE A 4 -18.82 -15.42 12.59
CA ILE A 4 -18.57 -14.58 11.41
C ILE A 4 -17.51 -15.28 10.56
N THR A 5 -18.03 -15.84 9.47
CA THR A 5 -17.39 -16.68 8.48
C THR A 5 -16.28 -15.96 7.73
N LYS A 6 -15.19 -16.70 7.49
CA LYS A 6 -14.16 -16.56 6.44
C LYS A 6 -14.53 -15.66 5.24
N LYS A 7 -13.52 -14.91 4.77
CA LYS A 7 -13.35 -14.25 3.44
C LYS A 7 -13.55 -12.73 3.33
N VAL A 8 -13.12 -11.96 4.32
CA VAL A 8 -12.59 -10.61 4.00
C VAL A 8 -11.36 -10.38 4.86
N LEU A 9 -10.22 -10.94 4.45
CA LEU A 9 -8.95 -10.44 4.96
C LEU A 9 -8.87 -9.01 4.42
N PRO A 10 -8.86 -7.97 5.27
CA PRO A 10 -8.73 -6.63 4.77
C PRO A 10 -7.30 -6.56 4.20
N LEU A 11 -7.17 -6.59 2.88
CA LEU A 11 -5.94 -6.20 2.19
C LEU A 11 -5.57 -4.73 2.48
N PHE A 12 -6.40 -4.03 3.26
CA PHE A 12 -6.16 -2.71 3.84
C PHE A 12 -5.59 -2.74 5.27
N ALA A 13 -5.25 -3.90 5.85
CA ALA A 13 -4.43 -3.95 7.06
C ALA A 13 -2.93 -3.70 6.79
N LEU A 14 -2.62 -2.74 5.90
CA LEU A 14 -1.52 -1.81 6.14
C LEU A 14 -2.00 -0.76 7.15
N GLY A 15 -2.48 -1.26 8.29
CA GLY A 15 -2.83 -0.50 9.49
C GLY A 15 -1.55 -0.11 10.22
N ALA A 16 -0.78 0.76 9.58
CA ALA A 16 0.25 1.61 10.15
C ALA A 16 0.51 2.78 9.18
N SER A 17 -0.56 3.32 8.59
CA SER A 17 -0.51 4.54 7.77
C SER A 17 -0.69 5.75 8.68
N ALA A 18 0.28 5.99 9.56
CA ALA A 18 0.42 7.25 10.27
C ALA A 18 1.81 7.89 10.04
N ALA A 19 2.67 7.27 9.21
CA ALA A 19 4.05 7.72 9.01
C ALA A 19 4.53 7.62 7.55
N MET A 20 3.66 7.81 6.55
CA MET A 20 4.09 7.81 5.14
C MET A 20 4.04 9.19 4.45
N PHE A 21 3.74 10.27 5.19
CA PHE A 21 4.03 11.62 4.73
C PHE A 21 5.26 12.15 5.46
N ILE A 22 6.41 11.53 5.23
CA ILE A 22 7.68 12.20 5.53
C ILE A 22 7.74 13.38 4.55
N THR A 23 7.70 14.60 5.06
CA THR A 23 7.99 15.80 4.28
C THR A 23 9.36 15.62 3.62
N PRO A 24 9.51 15.90 2.31
CA PRO A 24 10.74 15.59 1.60
C PRO A 24 11.81 16.63 1.93
N ALA A 25 12.43 16.48 3.10
CA ALA A 25 13.72 17.07 3.36
C ALA A 25 14.77 16.06 2.87
N GLN A 26 15.38 16.34 1.71
CA GLN A 26 16.67 15.80 1.23
C GLN A 26 16.72 14.66 0.18
N ALA A 27 15.61 14.21 -0.43
CA ALA A 27 15.68 13.24 -1.55
C ALA A 27 15.70 13.93 -2.92
N LEU A 28 16.79 13.76 -3.70
CA LEU A 28 16.86 14.22 -5.10
C LEU A 28 15.89 13.46 -6.03
N ASP A 29 15.46 12.25 -5.63
CA ASP A 29 14.41 11.45 -6.28
C ASP A 29 13.51 10.77 -5.22
N ILE A 30 12.43 11.47 -4.84
CA ILE A 30 11.45 11.00 -3.84
C ILE A 30 10.77 9.69 -4.30
N LYS A 31 10.63 9.48 -5.62
CA LYS A 31 9.96 8.28 -6.13
C LYS A 31 10.79 7.03 -5.88
N GLN A 32 12.10 7.10 -6.11
CA GLN A 32 13.00 5.97 -5.82
C GLN A 32 13.10 5.71 -4.32
N ASP A 33 13.20 6.75 -3.49
CA ASP A 33 13.21 6.58 -2.03
C ASP A 33 11.95 5.84 -1.53
N GLN A 34 10.76 6.19 -2.03
CA GLN A 34 9.54 5.47 -1.69
C GLN A 34 9.54 4.00 -2.15
N ILE A 35 10.14 3.70 -3.32
CA ILE A 35 10.31 2.32 -3.79
C ILE A 35 11.23 1.56 -2.84
N ASP A 36 12.38 2.12 -2.49
CA ASP A 36 13.37 1.47 -1.64
C ASP A 36 12.83 1.22 -0.22
N GLN A 37 12.12 2.18 0.36
CA GLN A 37 11.46 1.99 1.65
C GLN A 37 10.39 0.90 1.60
N CYS A 38 9.58 0.86 0.53
CA CYS A 38 8.62 -0.21 0.31
C CYS A 38 9.30 -1.58 0.18
N VAL A 39 10.41 -1.67 -0.57
CA VAL A 39 11.17 -2.92 -0.75
C VAL A 39 11.74 -3.39 0.58
N LYS A 40 12.37 -2.48 1.34
CA LYS A 40 12.91 -2.77 2.66
C LYS A 40 11.84 -3.34 3.58
N GLY A 41 10.68 -2.68 3.68
CA GLY A 41 9.56 -3.19 4.46
C GLY A 41 9.08 -4.57 3.98
N THR A 42 8.82 -4.71 2.69
CA THR A 42 8.29 -5.96 2.11
C THR A 42 9.23 -7.16 2.39
N VAL A 43 10.54 -6.95 2.29
CA VAL A 43 11.55 -7.98 2.59
C VAL A 43 11.68 -8.21 4.10
N SER A 44 11.74 -7.15 4.92
CA SER A 44 11.85 -7.27 6.38
C SER A 44 10.67 -8.02 7.00
N TYR A 45 9.45 -7.83 6.45
CA TYR A 45 8.26 -8.57 6.85
C TYR A 45 8.10 -9.91 6.12
N LYS A 46 9.10 -10.34 5.33
CA LYS A 46 9.12 -11.61 4.59
C LYS A 46 7.92 -11.83 3.67
N VAL A 47 7.29 -10.74 3.24
CA VAL A 47 6.16 -10.76 2.29
C VAL A 47 6.64 -11.26 0.93
N ALA A 48 7.85 -10.89 0.52
CA ALA A 48 8.43 -11.33 -0.73
C ALA A 48 9.97 -11.31 -0.68
N ASP A 49 10.61 -12.04 -1.59
CA ASP A 49 12.05 -11.87 -1.85
C ASP A 49 12.34 -10.49 -2.47
N ASN A 50 13.62 -10.10 -2.55
CA ASN A 50 13.99 -8.77 -3.04
C ASN A 50 13.53 -8.49 -4.48
N ALA A 51 13.60 -9.47 -5.38
CA ALA A 51 13.22 -9.30 -6.78
C ALA A 51 11.70 -9.13 -6.92
N THR A 52 10.94 -9.95 -6.20
CA THR A 52 9.47 -9.87 -6.15
C THR A 52 9.02 -8.57 -5.45
N ALA A 53 9.69 -8.17 -4.37
CA ALA A 53 9.44 -6.91 -3.68
C ALA A 53 9.69 -5.69 -4.59
N LYS A 54 10.80 -5.67 -5.36
CA LYS A 54 11.07 -4.60 -6.33
C LYS A 54 9.97 -4.46 -7.37
N LYS A 55 9.46 -5.56 -7.91
CA LYS A 55 8.33 -5.56 -8.87
C LYS A 55 7.06 -4.98 -8.23
N LEU A 56 6.71 -5.50 -7.04
CA LEU A 56 5.53 -5.05 -6.30
C LEU A 56 5.58 -3.55 -5.96
N CYS A 57 6.70 -3.11 -5.39
CA CYS A 57 6.88 -1.74 -4.91
C CYS A 57 7.01 -0.73 -6.05
N SER A 58 7.71 -1.08 -7.13
CA SER A 58 7.79 -0.22 -8.33
C SER A 58 6.41 0.01 -8.94
N CYS A 59 5.59 -1.05 -9.06
CA CYS A 59 4.22 -0.92 -9.54
C CYS A 59 3.36 -0.09 -8.59
N THR A 60 3.40 -0.39 -7.30
CA THR A 60 2.59 0.28 -6.27
C THR A 60 2.87 1.78 -6.19
N VAL A 61 4.15 2.18 -6.13
CA VAL A 61 4.54 3.59 -6.10
C VAL A 61 4.16 4.28 -7.40
N ASN A 62 4.30 3.60 -8.55
CA ASN A 62 3.90 4.17 -9.84
C ASN A 62 2.39 4.41 -9.95
N VAL A 63 1.54 3.52 -9.41
CA VAL A 63 0.09 3.74 -9.37
C VAL A 63 -0.23 4.92 -8.45
N ARG A 64 0.36 4.95 -7.24
CA ARG A 64 0.13 6.04 -6.29
C ARG A 64 0.62 7.40 -6.80
N SER A 65 1.71 7.45 -7.56
CA SER A 65 2.25 8.71 -8.11
C SER A 65 1.37 9.36 -9.17
N LYS A 66 0.33 8.68 -9.67
CA LYS A 66 -0.66 9.27 -10.60
C LYS A 66 -1.72 10.11 -9.88
N MET A 67 -1.82 9.98 -8.56
CA MET A 67 -2.81 10.69 -7.76
C MET A 67 -2.34 12.11 -7.48
N THR A 68 -3.26 13.08 -7.53
CA THR A 68 -2.97 14.40 -6.99
C THR A 68 -2.95 14.37 -5.47
N LEU A 69 -2.24 15.31 -4.85
CA LEU A 69 -2.22 15.44 -3.39
C LEU A 69 -3.62 15.66 -2.81
N GLY A 70 -4.46 16.46 -3.49
CA GLY A 70 -5.85 16.67 -3.08
C GLY A 70 -6.69 15.39 -3.10
N GLN A 71 -6.52 14.54 -4.11
CA GLN A 71 -7.21 13.24 -4.16
C GLN A 71 -6.76 12.30 -3.04
N MET A 72 -5.48 12.33 -2.66
CA MET A 72 -4.96 11.53 -1.55
C MET A 72 -5.57 12.00 -0.21
N TRP A 73 -5.60 13.30 0.05
CA TRP A 73 -6.22 13.84 1.26
C TRP A 73 -7.72 13.60 1.35
N GLU A 74 -8.44 13.64 0.21
CA GLU A 74 -9.86 13.33 0.20
C GLU A 74 -10.11 11.85 0.55
N ILE A 75 -9.33 10.92 -0.01
CA ILE A 75 -9.40 9.48 0.36
C ILE A 75 -9.21 9.30 1.86
N GLU A 76 -8.20 9.93 2.43
CA GLU A 76 -7.89 9.84 3.87
C GLU A 76 -9.00 10.44 4.72
N SER A 77 -9.50 11.62 4.36
CA SER A 77 -10.59 12.28 5.06
C SER A 77 -11.88 11.45 4.99
N TYR A 78 -12.17 10.84 3.84
CA TYR A 78 -13.33 9.98 3.63
C TYR A 78 -13.23 8.73 4.52
N ALA A 79 -12.05 8.10 4.56
CA ALA A 79 -11.76 6.94 5.42
C ALA A 79 -11.87 7.29 6.91
N GLN A 80 -11.28 8.40 7.35
CA GLN A 80 -11.35 8.87 8.73
C GLN A 80 -12.78 9.20 9.18
N SER A 81 -13.63 9.60 8.23
CA SER A 81 -15.07 9.79 8.45
C SER A 81 -15.86 8.47 8.51
N GLY A 82 -15.19 7.31 8.51
CA GLY A 82 -15.81 5.99 8.54
C GLY A 82 -16.46 5.56 7.22
N LYS A 83 -16.24 6.30 6.13
CA LYS A 83 -16.81 5.99 4.82
C LYS A 83 -15.82 5.16 4.00
N ASP A 84 -16.34 4.25 3.17
CA ASP A 84 -15.52 3.46 2.24
C ASP A 84 -14.98 4.33 1.10
N PRO A 85 -13.65 4.56 1.00
CA PRO A 85 -13.07 5.38 -0.07
C PRO A 85 -13.32 4.83 -1.47
N SER A 86 -13.65 3.55 -1.62
CA SER A 86 -13.98 2.91 -2.90
C SER A 86 -15.26 3.48 -3.54
N LYS A 87 -16.01 4.33 -2.81
CA LYS A 87 -17.11 5.13 -3.35
C LYS A 87 -16.63 6.32 -4.19
N LEU A 88 -15.38 6.75 -4.03
CA LEU A 88 -14.73 7.75 -4.88
C LEU A 88 -14.20 7.05 -6.13
N SER A 89 -14.58 7.51 -7.32
CA SER A 89 -14.27 6.82 -8.60
C SER A 89 -12.77 6.66 -8.82
N TYR A 90 -11.99 7.70 -8.56
CA TYR A 90 -10.54 7.68 -8.69
C TYR A 90 -9.88 6.76 -7.65
N ALA A 91 -10.43 6.65 -6.44
CA ALA A 91 -9.92 5.75 -5.41
C ALA A 91 -10.20 4.29 -5.77
N LYS A 92 -11.40 4.01 -6.30
CA LYS A 92 -11.75 2.70 -6.85
C LYS A 92 -10.82 2.31 -8.01
N ASN A 93 -10.53 3.23 -8.91
CA ASN A 93 -9.60 2.99 -10.03
C ASN A 93 -8.18 2.71 -9.51
N MET A 94 -7.68 3.53 -8.58
CA MET A 94 -6.38 3.31 -7.92
C MET A 94 -6.33 1.93 -7.26
N GLN A 95 -7.36 1.52 -6.53
CA GLN A 95 -7.42 0.19 -5.91
C GLN A 95 -7.38 -0.94 -6.95
N ASN A 96 -8.11 -0.80 -8.06
CA ASN A 96 -8.10 -1.78 -9.15
C ASN A 96 -6.71 -1.90 -9.79
N GLU A 97 -6.02 -0.78 -10.01
CA GLU A 97 -4.65 -0.75 -10.51
C GLU A 97 -3.67 -1.38 -9.51
N LEU A 98 -3.80 -1.09 -8.21
CA LEU A 98 -3.00 -1.70 -7.15
C LEU A 98 -3.19 -3.23 -7.07
N GLN A 99 -4.40 -3.72 -7.31
CA GLN A 99 -4.65 -5.17 -7.41
C GLN A 99 -3.92 -5.81 -8.59
N GLN A 100 -3.67 -5.07 -9.68
CA GLN A 100 -2.85 -5.59 -10.79
C GLN A 100 -1.39 -5.76 -10.37
N CYS A 101 -0.88 -4.94 -9.45
CA CYS A 101 0.51 -5.02 -9.00
C CYS A 101 0.86 -6.32 -8.27
N THR A 102 -0.13 -7.08 -7.80
CA THR A 102 0.08 -8.37 -7.13
C THR A 102 -0.09 -9.57 -8.06
N LYS A 103 -0.64 -9.37 -9.26
CA LYS A 103 -0.92 -10.47 -10.19
C LYS A 103 0.36 -11.19 -10.61
N GLY A 104 0.34 -12.51 -10.49
CA GLY A 104 1.49 -13.36 -10.84
C GLY A 104 2.65 -13.29 -9.84
N LEU A 105 2.54 -12.53 -8.75
CA LEU A 105 3.55 -12.50 -7.69
C LEU A 105 3.22 -13.54 -6.62
N LYS A 106 4.26 -14.25 -6.15
CA LYS A 106 4.15 -15.11 -4.97
C LYS A 106 4.40 -14.26 -3.73
N LEU A 107 3.33 -13.90 -3.03
CA LEU A 107 3.38 -13.09 -1.82
C LEU A 107 3.02 -13.95 -0.60
N ASN A 108 3.78 -13.78 0.47
CA ASN A 108 3.53 -14.41 1.75
C ASN A 108 2.75 -13.45 2.67
N PRO A 109 1.98 -13.99 3.63
CA PRO A 109 1.49 -13.18 4.75
C PRO A 109 2.67 -12.51 5.49
N PRO A 110 2.52 -11.23 5.89
CA PRO A 110 3.58 -10.53 6.59
C PRO A 110 3.91 -11.20 7.93
N GLN A 111 5.20 -11.36 8.21
CA GLN A 111 5.74 -11.86 9.46
C GLN A 111 6.38 -10.70 10.22
N LYS A 112 6.14 -10.58 11.53
CA LYS A 112 6.84 -9.58 12.34
C LYS A 112 8.36 -9.78 12.19
N PRO A 113 9.15 -8.72 11.95
CA PRO A 113 10.60 -8.82 11.95
C PRO A 113 11.06 -9.42 13.28
N LYS A 114 12.08 -10.29 13.23
CA LYS A 114 12.74 -10.74 14.46
C LYS A 114 13.41 -9.51 15.08
N ALA A 115 13.15 -9.26 16.35
CA ALA A 115 13.77 -8.19 17.14
C ALA A 115 15.29 -8.41 17.26
#